data_AF-A0A243CWX0-F1
#
_entry.id   AF-A0A243CWX0-F1
#
_cell.length_a   1.000
_cell.length_b   1.000
_cell.length_c   1.000
_cell.angle_alpha   90.00
_cell.angle_beta   90.00
_cell.angle_gamma   90.00
#
_symmetry.space_group_name_H-M   'P 1'
#
loop_
_entity.id
_entity.type
_entity.pdbx_description
1 polymer ?
#
loop_
_entity_poly.entity_id
_entity_poly.type
_entity_poly.pdbx_seq_one_letter_code
_entity_poly.pdbx_strand_id
1 'polypeptide(L)'
;MKLKKERPSRIRNWLKTIGAFFVMQLIFIILDMNSWIPNFKEGGVGDRLVNSEFFTEWFALYKTKQFNVLTAVMAILLFLNVVTSAIKDAFSRKRIN
;
A
#
# COMPACT_ATOMS: atom_id res chain seq x y z
N MET A 1 -21.37 -11.61 -34.77
CA MET A 1 -20.76 -10.53 -33.97
C MET A 1 -20.37 -11.08 -32.60
N LYS A 2 -19.12 -11.49 -32.38
CA LYS A 2 -18.67 -12.06 -31.09
C LYS A 2 -18.19 -10.91 -30.19
N LEU A 3 -19.03 -10.46 -29.26
CA LEU A 3 -18.63 -9.57 -28.19
C LEU A 3 -17.73 -10.35 -27.22
N LYS A 4 -16.41 -10.28 -27.42
CA LYS A 4 -15.42 -10.87 -26.51
C LYS A 4 -15.36 -10.03 -25.23
N LYS A 5 -16.33 -10.24 -24.33
CA LYS A 5 -16.44 -9.59 -23.03
C LYS A 5 -15.52 -10.28 -22.01
N GLU A 6 -14.22 -10.25 -22.28
CA GLU A 6 -13.21 -10.71 -21.32
C GLU A 6 -12.37 -9.53 -20.87
N ARG A 7 -12.79 -8.92 -19.75
CA ARG A 7 -11.96 -8.21 -18.76
C ARG A 7 -12.65 -7.65 -17.49
N PRO A 8 -13.85 -8.09 -17.01
CA PRO A 8 -14.39 -7.52 -15.76
C PRO A 8 -13.64 -7.93 -14.48
N SER A 9 -13.11 -9.15 -14.39
CA SER A 9 -12.67 -9.73 -13.11
C SER A 9 -11.38 -9.10 -12.59
N ARG A 10 -10.44 -8.75 -13.47
CA ARG A 10 -9.12 -8.25 -13.08
C ARG A 10 -9.15 -6.79 -12.64
N ILE A 11 -9.96 -5.95 -13.31
CA ILE A 11 -10.24 -4.58 -12.86
C ILE A 11 -10.89 -4.58 -11.46
N ARG A 12 -11.68 -5.61 -11.14
CA ARG A 12 -12.35 -5.74 -9.84
C ARG A 12 -11.40 -6.07 -8.69
N ASN A 13 -10.28 -6.77 -8.93
CA ASN A 13 -9.41 -7.23 -7.85
C ASN A 13 -8.43 -6.16 -7.34
N TRP A 14 -7.79 -5.37 -8.20
CA TRP A 14 -6.90 -4.30 -7.73
C TRP A 14 -7.66 -3.20 -6.99
N LEU A 15 -8.90 -2.91 -7.40
CA LEU A 15 -9.80 -2.01 -6.68
C LEU A 15 -10.11 -2.49 -5.25
N LYS A 16 -10.26 -3.80 -5.03
CA LYS A 16 -10.42 -4.35 -3.68
C LYS A 16 -9.18 -4.13 -2.83
N THR A 17 -7.99 -4.31 -3.39
CA THR A 17 -6.72 -4.06 -2.69
C THR A 17 -6.56 -2.59 -2.32
N ILE A 18 -6.92 -1.67 -3.23
CA ILE A 18 -6.96 -0.24 -2.95
C ILE A 18 -7.98 0.11 -1.87
N GLY A 19 -9.19 -0.46 -1.95
CA GLY A 19 -10.21 -0.27 -0.92
C GLY A 19 -9.73 -0.74 0.46
N ALA A 20 -9.10 -1.93 0.53
CA ALA A 20 -8.52 -2.45 1.76
C ALA A 20 -7.39 -1.55 2.29
N PHE A 21 -6.56 -0.99 1.41
CA PHE A 21 -5.54 -0.02 1.78
C PHE A 21 -6.15 1.22 2.45
N PHE A 22 -7.19 1.81 1.85
CA PHE A 22 -7.89 2.97 2.44
C PHE A 22 -8.55 2.64 3.77
N VAL A 23 -9.17 1.47 3.91
CA VAL A 23 -9.72 1.01 5.20
C VAL A 23 -8.63 0.92 6.26
N MET A 24 -7.46 0.38 5.92
CA MET A 24 -6.32 0.36 6.85
C MET A 24 -5.82 1.77 7.21
N GLN A 25 -5.82 2.72 6.28
CA GLN A 25 -5.47 4.11 6.59
C GLN A 25 -6.45 4.72 7.59
N LEU A 26 -7.77 4.48 7.43
CA LEU A 26 -8.77 4.94 8.40
C LEU A 26 -8.55 4.34 9.79
N ILE A 27 -8.18 3.05 9.86
CA ILE A 27 -7.83 2.40 11.13
C ILE A 27 -6.61 3.09 11.77
N PHE A 28 -5.55 3.35 11.00
CA PHE A 28 -4.37 4.06 11.52
C PHE A 28 -4.69 5.46 12.01
N ILE A 29 -5.53 6.22 11.30
CA ILE A 29 -6.00 7.54 11.75
C ILE A 29 -6.68 7.42 13.12
N ILE A 30 -7.62 6.47 13.27
CA ILE A 30 -8.35 6.27 14.54
C ILE A 30 -7.38 5.89 15.67
N LEU A 31 -6.44 4.98 15.41
CA LEU A 31 -5.45 4.57 16.41
C LEU A 31 -4.51 5.72 16.81
N ASP A 32 -4.06 6.50 15.84
CA ASP A 32 -3.19 7.67 16.05
C ASP A 32 -3.91 8.77 16.85
N MET A 33 -5.19 9.01 16.57
CA MET A 33 -6.03 9.93 17.34
C MET A 33 -6.20 9.51 18.81
N ASN A 34 -6.22 8.20 19.06
CA ASN A 34 -6.30 7.63 20.41
C ASN A 34 -4.94 7.47 21.08
N SER A 35 -3.87 8.02 20.50
CA SER A 35 -2.48 7.90 20.99
C SER A 35 -2.05 6.45 21.21
N TRP A 36 -2.63 5.49 20.47
CA TRP A 36 -2.24 4.10 20.55
C TRP A 36 -0.98 3.88 19.72
N ILE A 37 0.06 3.33 20.35
CA ILE A 37 1.38 3.17 19.73
C ILE A 37 1.69 1.67 19.56
N PRO A 38 2.05 1.22 18.35
CA PRO A 38 2.55 -0.12 18.14
C PRO A 38 3.86 -0.36 18.91
N ASN A 39 3.96 -1.49 19.61
CA ASN A 39 5.19 -1.86 20.30
C ASN A 39 6.22 -2.41 19.29
N PHE A 40 7.28 -1.64 19.04
CA PHE A 40 8.41 -2.04 18.20
C PHE A 40 9.57 -2.44 19.12
N LYS A 41 10.34 -3.46 18.74
CA LYS A 41 11.52 -3.87 19.51
C LYS A 41 12.56 -2.75 19.49
N GLU A 42 12.80 -2.17 20.67
CA GLU A 42 13.82 -1.14 20.88
C GLU A 42 15.21 -1.61 20.44
N GLY A 43 15.99 -0.72 19.81
CA GLY A 43 17.35 -0.99 19.35
C GLY A 43 17.45 -1.90 18.11
N GLY A 44 16.32 -2.39 17.57
CA GLY A 44 16.28 -3.16 16.33
C GLY A 44 16.38 -2.30 15.06
N VAL A 45 16.51 -2.97 13.90
CA VAL A 45 16.50 -2.30 12.59
C VAL A 45 15.20 -1.50 12.39
N GLY A 46 14.07 -2.03 12.87
CA GLY A 46 12.78 -1.34 12.80
C GLY A 46 12.77 -0.03 13.59
N ASP A 47 13.37 0.01 14.76
CA ASP A 47 13.45 1.21 15.60
C ASP A 47 14.31 2.31 14.95
N ARG A 48 15.44 1.93 14.34
CA ARG A 48 16.26 2.86 13.54
C ARG A 48 15.50 3.40 12.32
N LEU A 49 14.74 2.55 11.64
CA LEU A 49 13.96 2.95 10.48
C LEU A 49 12.86 3.94 10.85
N VAL A 50 12.09 3.63 11.91
CA VAL A 50 11.00 4.48 12.42
C VAL A 50 11.50 5.86 12.86
N ASN A 51 12.72 5.95 13.38
CA ASN A 51 13.34 7.21 13.81
C ASN A 51 14.17 7.92 12.72
N SER A 52 14.18 7.41 11.49
CA SER A 52 14.88 8.10 10.40
C SER A 52 14.15 9.38 9.97
N GLU A 53 14.92 10.37 9.52
CA GLU A 53 14.42 11.68 9.04
C GLU A 53 13.30 11.52 8.00
N PHE A 54 13.41 10.50 7.15
CA PHE A 54 12.39 10.21 6.14
C PHE A 54 11.01 9.96 6.77
N PHE A 55 10.93 9.23 7.88
CA PHE A 55 9.64 8.87 8.51
C PHE A 55 9.20 9.83 9.61
N THR A 56 10.07 10.75 10.02
CA THR A 56 9.77 11.77 11.03
C THR A 56 9.47 13.14 10.43
N GLU A 57 10.04 13.47 9.28
CA GLU A 57 9.93 14.79 8.66
C GLU A 57 9.27 14.74 7.28
N TRP A 58 9.80 13.90 6.38
CA TRP A 58 9.34 13.88 4.99
C TRP A 58 8.03 13.11 4.78
N PHE A 59 7.88 11.98 5.47
CA PHE A 59 6.73 11.08 5.38
C PHE A 59 5.95 11.04 6.71
N ALA A 60 5.66 12.21 7.27
CA ALA A 60 4.98 12.38 8.56
C ALA A 60 3.45 12.45 8.43
N LEU A 61 2.82 11.39 7.89
CA LEU A 61 1.37 11.33 7.71
C LEU A 61 0.59 11.20 9.03
N TYR A 62 1.20 10.55 10.01
CA TYR A 62 0.68 10.26 11.34
C TYR A 62 1.63 10.82 12.40
N LYS A 63 1.11 11.15 13.58
CA LYS A 63 1.94 11.54 14.74
C LYS A 63 2.79 10.36 15.20
N THR A 64 2.21 9.16 15.16
CA THR A 64 2.88 7.90 15.48
C THR A 64 3.73 7.44 14.29
N LYS A 65 5.05 7.59 14.43
CA LYS A 65 6.06 7.28 13.40
C LYS A 65 5.97 5.85 12.85
N GLN A 66 5.55 4.90 13.68
CA GLN A 66 5.36 3.50 13.29
C GLN A 66 4.31 3.35 12.18
N PHE A 67 3.24 4.15 12.23
CA PHE A 67 2.21 4.14 11.18
C PHE A 67 2.71 4.74 9.87
N ASN A 68 3.63 5.72 9.92
CA ASN A 68 4.29 6.25 8.72
C ASN A 68 5.06 5.14 7.99
N VAL A 69 5.86 4.36 8.71
CA VAL A 69 6.62 3.24 8.15
C VAL A 69 5.69 2.18 7.57
N LEU A 70 4.68 1.73 8.34
CA LEU A 70 3.72 0.71 7.87
C LEU A 70 2.98 1.17 6.62
N THR A 71 2.58 2.43 6.57
CA THR A 71 1.88 3.02 5.42
C THR A 71 2.78 3.06 4.19
N ALA A 72 4.04 3.47 4.33
CA ALA A 72 4.97 3.46 3.20
C ALA A 72 5.22 2.04 2.66
N VAL A 73 5.41 1.06 3.53
CA VAL A 73 5.58 -0.35 3.11
C VAL A 73 4.34 -0.84 2.36
N MET A 74 3.15 -0.59 2.90
CA MET A 74 1.90 -0.96 2.22
C MET A 74 1.74 -0.26 0.86
N ALA A 75 2.07 1.03 0.78
CA ALA A 75 2.02 1.79 -0.47
C ALA A 75 2.99 1.22 -1.52
N ILE A 76 4.21 0.88 -1.13
CA ILE A 76 5.21 0.25 -2.00
C ILE A 76 4.70 -1.11 -2.51
N LEU A 77 4.19 -1.96 -1.62
CA LEU A 77 3.65 -3.27 -2.01
C LEU A 77 2.46 -3.14 -2.98
N LEU A 78 1.56 -2.19 -2.71
CA LEU A 78 0.43 -1.91 -3.58
C LEU A 78 0.90 -1.42 -4.95
N PHE A 79 1.87 -0.50 -4.98
CA PHE A 79 2.46 0.00 -6.21
C PHE A 79 3.07 -1.13 -7.04
N LEU A 80 3.88 -2.00 -6.44
CA LEU A 80 4.47 -3.16 -7.12
C LEU A 80 3.40 -4.11 -7.68
N ASN A 81 2.30 -4.32 -6.96
CA ASN A 81 1.19 -5.14 -7.43
C ASN A 81 0.50 -4.51 -8.66
N VAL A 82 0.22 -3.21 -8.61
CA VAL A 82 -0.40 -2.47 -9.72
C VAL A 82 0.50 -2.48 -10.96
N VAL A 83 1.79 -2.19 -10.80
CA VAL A 83 2.79 -2.20 -11.88
C VAL A 83 2.90 -3.59 -12.51
N THR A 84 3.06 -4.64 -11.70
CA THR A 84 3.14 -6.02 -12.20
C THR A 84 1.88 -6.40 -12.97
N SER A 85 0.71 -5.97 -12.51
CA SER A 85 -0.54 -6.19 -13.23
C SER A 85 -0.54 -5.43 -14.56
N ALA A 86 -0.22 -4.13 -14.57
CA ALA A 86 -0.20 -3.32 -15.78
C ALA A 86 0.74 -3.90 -16.85
N ILE A 87 1.94 -4.35 -16.44
CA ILE A 87 2.92 -5.00 -17.32
C ILE A 87 2.34 -6.28 -17.93
N LYS A 88 1.80 -7.19 -17.11
CA LYS A 88 1.16 -8.44 -17.59
C LYS A 88 0.03 -8.15 -18.60
N ASP A 89 -0.75 -7.09 -18.38
CA ASP A 89 -1.82 -6.66 -19.31
C ASP A 89 -1.29 -6.06 -20.61
N ALA A 90 -0.17 -5.33 -20.57
CA ALA A 90 0.49 -4.81 -21.76
C ALA A 90 1.06 -5.95 -22.62
N PHE A 91 1.80 -6.89 -22.02
CA PHE A 91 2.39 -8.02 -22.73
C PHE A 91 1.35 -9.02 -23.27
N SER A 92 0.27 -9.28 -22.53
CA SER A 92 -0.82 -10.14 -23.02
C SER A 92 -1.51 -9.56 -24.25
N ARG A 93 -1.69 -8.23 -24.33
CA ARG A 93 -2.23 -7.57 -25.53
C ARG A 93 -1.30 -7.70 -26.73
N LYS A 94 0.02 -7.64 -26.52
CA LYS A 94 1.03 -7.79 -27.59
C LYS A 94 1.14 -9.20 -28.16
N ARG A 95 0.74 -10.25 -27.41
CA ARG A 95 0.75 -11.64 -27.90
C ARG A 95 -0.48 -12.06 -28.71
N ILE A 96 -1.55 -11.26 -28.69
CA ILE A 96 -2.82 -11.57 -29.39
C ILE A 96 -2.92 -10.79 -30.72
N ASN A 97 -1.99 -9.87 -30.98
CA ASN A 97 -1.91 -9.05 -32.17
C ASN A 97 -0.65 -9.43 -32.98
#